data_AF-A0A561QGI0-F1
#
_entry.id   AF-A0A561QGI0-F1
#
_cell.length_a   1.000
_cell.length_b   1.000
_cell.length_c   1.000
_cell.angle_alpha   90.00
_cell.angle_beta   90.00
_cell.angle_gamma   90.00
#
_symmetry.space_group_name_H-M   'P 1'
#
loop_
_entity.id
_entity.type
_entity.pdbx_description
1 polymer ?
#
loop_
_entity_poly.entity_id
_entity_poly.type
_entity_poly.pdbx_seq_one_letter_code
_entity_poly.pdbx_strand_id
1 'polypeptide(L)' 'MAVNDAKVGLGERGEVWWSDGAPDFNRHLAKNTPYAEWYASVEAGAASPQD' A
#
# COMPACT_ATOMS: atom_id res chain seq x y z
N MET A 1 4.99 10.12 16.73
CA MET A 1 5.29 8.97 17.60
C MET A 1 4.08 8.58 18.46
N ALA A 2 3.47 9.47 19.25
CA ALA A 2 2.31 9.16 20.12
C ALA A 2 1.19 8.26 19.52
N VAL A 3 0.66 8.57 18.34
CA VAL A 3 -0.40 7.74 17.71
C VAL A 3 0.12 6.37 17.27
N ASN A 4 1.37 6.29 16.80
CA ASN A 4 1.94 5.01 16.40
C ASN A 4 2.10 4.09 17.59
N ASP A 5 2.66 4.62 18.68
CA ASP A 5 2.98 3.85 19.88
C ASP A 5 1.70 3.37 20.57
N ALA A 6 0.67 4.23 20.60
CA ALA A 6 -0.66 3.84 21.07
C ALA A 6 -1.28 2.70 20.23
N LYS A 7 -1.19 2.78 18.90
CA LYS A 7 -1.74 1.75 18.00
C LYS A 7 -1.01 0.41 18.12
N VAL A 8 0.31 0.44 18.31
CA VAL A 8 1.09 -0.77 18.59
C VAL A 8 0.72 -1.34 19.97
N GLY A 9 0.62 -0.49 21.01
CA GLY A 9 0.24 -0.92 22.35
C GLY A 9 -1.17 -1.51 22.47
N LEU A 10 -2.11 -1.06 21.62
CA LEU A 10 -3.47 -1.61 21.52
C LEU A 10 -3.58 -2.85 20.62
N GLY A 11 -2.50 -3.25 19.93
CA GLY A 11 -2.53 -4.36 18.97
C GLY A 11 -3.23 -4.04 17.65
N GLU A 12 -3.60 -2.78 17.39
CA GLU A 12 -4.19 -2.33 16.12
C GLU A 12 -3.17 -2.28 14.98
N ARG A 13 -1.87 -2.23 15.32
CA ARG A 13 -0.75 -2.27 14.38
C ARG A 13 0.30 -3.26 14.88
N GLY A 14 0.89 -4.00 13.95
CA GLY A 14 1.91 -5.00 14.22
C GLY A 14 2.55 -5.46 12.91
N GLU A 15 3.24 -6.59 12.97
CA GLU A 15 3.81 -7.22 11.78
C GLU A 15 2.73 -7.54 10.73
N VAL A 16 3.17 -7.60 9.49
CA VAL A 16 2.33 -7.95 8.36
C VAL A 16 1.92 -9.42 8.43
N TRP A 17 0.74 -9.74 7.91
CA TRP A 17 0.18 -11.10 7.96
C TRP A 17 0.73 -12.02 6.85
N TRP A 18 1.52 -11.49 5.92
CA TRP A 18 2.17 -12.24 4.84
C TRP A 18 3.62 -12.60 5.16
N SER A 19 4.14 -13.64 4.49
CA SER A 19 5.48 -14.21 4.75
C SER A 19 6.37 -14.27 3.50
N ASP A 20 5.93 -13.73 2.38
CA ASP A 20 6.65 -13.72 1.10
C ASP A 20 7.80 -12.69 1.03
N GLY A 21 8.03 -11.94 2.11
CA GLY A 21 9.05 -10.91 2.19
C GLY A 21 8.67 -9.58 1.53
N ALA A 22 7.44 -9.41 1.06
CA ALA A 22 6.99 -8.12 0.54
C ALA A 22 7.06 -7.04 1.65
N PRO A 23 7.53 -5.82 1.33
CA PRO A 23 7.65 -4.73 2.30
C PRO A 23 6.27 -4.17 2.74
N ASP A 24 6.17 -3.68 3.98
CA ASP A 24 5.00 -2.93 4.46
C ASP A 24 5.05 -1.48 3.95
N PHE A 25 4.14 -1.14 3.04
CA PHE A 25 4.00 0.21 2.51
C PHE A 25 3.06 1.11 3.34
N ASN A 26 2.57 0.69 4.50
CA ASN A 26 1.80 1.56 5.38
C ASN A 26 2.56 2.86 5.70
N ARG A 27 1.82 3.98 5.72
CA ARG A 27 2.35 5.34 5.93
C ARG A 27 3.28 5.85 4.82
N HIS A 28 3.32 5.18 3.67
CA HIS A 28 3.91 5.73 2.45
C HIS A 28 2.81 6.30 1.56
N LEU A 29 3.12 7.36 0.81
CA LEU A 29 2.22 7.84 -0.23
C LEU A 29 2.21 6.83 -1.38
N ALA A 30 1.03 6.46 -1.89
CA ALA A 30 0.90 5.45 -2.95
C ALA A 30 1.79 5.73 -4.18
N LYS A 31 1.93 7.01 -4.58
CA LYS A 31 2.81 7.44 -5.68
C LYS A 31 4.31 7.14 -5.47
N ASN A 32 4.73 6.89 -4.23
CA ASN A 32 6.11 6.58 -3.84
C ASN A 32 6.29 5.08 -3.58
N THR A 33 5.37 4.24 -4.06
CA THR A 33 5.38 2.79 -3.88
C THR A 33 5.21 2.12 -5.24
N PRO A 34 5.48 0.80 -5.37
CA PRO A 34 5.24 0.05 -6.61
C PRO A 34 3.78 0.12 -7.11
N TYR A 35 2.82 0.46 -6.24
CA TYR A 35 1.43 0.69 -6.66
C TYR A 35 1.28 1.82 -7.69
N ALA A 36 2.24 2.76 -7.77
CA ALA A 36 2.20 3.83 -8.76
C ALA A 36 2.23 3.30 -10.20
N GLU A 37 3.14 2.35 -10.48
CA GLU A 37 3.30 1.76 -11.81
C GLU A 37 2.11 0.89 -12.18
N TRP A 38 1.66 0.06 -11.23
CA TRP A 38 0.44 -0.74 -11.41
C TRP A 38 -0.77 0.16 -11.71
N TYR A 39 -0.99 1.22 -10.93
CA TYR A 39 -2.12 2.13 -11.15
C TYR A 39 -2.03 2.83 -12.53
N ALA A 40 -0.84 3.28 -12.93
CA ALA A 40 -0.65 3.86 -14.26
C ALA A 40 -0.97 2.87 -15.39
N SER A 41 -0.66 1.58 -15.21
CA SER A 41 -1.00 0.54 -16.18
C SER A 41 -2.51 0.28 -16.27
N VAL A 42 -3.23 0.37 -15.14
CA VAL A 42 -4.69 0.25 -15.10
C VAL A 42 -5.35 1.41 -15.84
N GLU A 43 -4.88 2.65 -15.62
CA GLU A 43 -5.40 3.83 -16.34
C GLU A 43 -5.14 3.74 -17.85
N ALA A 44 -3.94 3.29 -18.24
CA ALA A 44 -3.60 3.08 -19.64
C ALA A 44 -4.44 1.98 -20.30
N GLY A 45 -4.79 0.92 -19.56
CA GLY A 45 -5.68 -0.14 -20.02
C GLY A 45 -7.17 0.25 -20.06
N ALA A 46 -7.61 1.08 -19.11
CA ALA A 46 -8.96 1.64 -19.05
C ALA A 46 -9.24 2.64 -20.18
N ALA A 47 -8.20 3.23 -20.78
CA ALA A 47 -8.28 4.08 -21.97
C ALA A 47 -8.43 3.30 -23.29
N SER A 48 -8.84 2.03 -23.23
CA SER A 48 -9.27 1.29 -24.43
C SER A 48 -10.68 1.74 -24.82
N PRO A 49 -10.94 2.16 -26.07
CA PRO A 49 -12.31 2.38 -26.54
C PRO A 49 -13.05 1.05 -26.43
N GLN A 50 -14.15 1.03 -25.69
CA GLN A 50 -15.12 -0.06 -25.79
C GLN A 50 -15.71 -0.01 -27.21
N ASP A 51 -15.59 -1.10 -27.96
CA ASP A 51 -16.35 -1.35 -29.20
C ASP A 51 -17.85 -1.45 -28.94
#